data_AF-A0A9J7YHM9-F1
#
_entry.id   AF-A0A9J7YHM9-F1
#
_cell.length_a   1.000
_cell.length_b   1.000
_cell.length_c   1.000
_cell.angle_alpha   90.00
_cell.angle_beta   90.00
_cell.angle_gamma   90.00
#
_symmetry.space_group_name_H-M   'P 1'
#
loop_
_entity.id
_entity.type
_entity.pdbx_description
1 polymer ?
#
loop_
_entity_poly.entity_id
_entity_poly.type
_entity_poly.pdbx_seq_one_letter_code
_entity_poly.pdbx_strand_id
1 'polypeptide(L)'
;MAPAEMLMNRKLQTTLPSCSKQKANVKIKQKLKQLKYRQKFYYDRAAKLYPLVRDDVVRINSDENWSKKAIVMQEVAPRSSHTVKTDDGQIFRRNETGVTAAWSNGRAER
;
A
#
# COMPACT_ATOMS: atom_id res chain seq x y z
N MET A 1 -11.26 -6.23 -20.31
CA MET A 1 -10.09 -6.69 -21.08
C MET A 1 -9.20 -7.46 -20.12
N ALA A 2 -8.61 -8.56 -20.59
CA ALA A 2 -7.61 -9.28 -19.81
C ALA A 2 -6.23 -8.59 -19.92
N PRO A 3 -5.34 -8.73 -18.93
CA PRO A 3 -4.01 -8.09 -18.95
C PRO A 3 -3.20 -8.41 -20.22
N ALA A 4 -3.24 -9.66 -20.68
CA ALA A 4 -2.56 -10.09 -21.90
C ALA A 4 -3.16 -9.51 -23.19
N GLU A 5 -4.47 -9.22 -23.23
CA GLU A 5 -5.07 -8.50 -24.36
C GLU A 5 -4.57 -7.06 -24.42
N MET A 6 -4.43 -6.42 -23.26
CA MET A 6 -3.93 -5.06 -23.14
C MET A 6 -2.45 -4.96 -23.55
N LEU A 7 -1.64 -5.95 -23.17
CA LEU A 7 -0.23 -6.03 -23.56
C LEU A 7 -0.05 -6.20 -25.08
N MET A 8 -0.82 -7.11 -25.68
CA MET A 8 -0.66 -7.50 -27.08
C MET A 8 -1.52 -6.69 -28.05
N ASN A 9 -2.31 -5.76 -27.51
CA ASN A 9 -3.30 -4.94 -28.22
C ASN A 9 -4.20 -5.74 -29.20
N ARG A 10 -4.49 -7.00 -28.85
CA ARG A 10 -5.28 -7.93 -29.67
C ARG A 10 -6.16 -8.80 -28.79
N LYS A 11 -7.25 -9.32 -29.34
CA LYS A 11 -8.07 -10.33 -28.67
C LYS A 11 -7.36 -11.67 -28.66
N LEU A 12 -7.32 -12.31 -27.49
CA LEU A 12 -6.76 -13.65 -27.37
C LEU A 12 -7.72 -14.65 -27.99
N GLN A 13 -7.18 -15.53 -28.85
CA GLN A 13 -7.89 -16.71 -29.33
C GLN A 13 -7.77 -17.78 -28.24
N THR A 14 -8.79 -17.89 -27.40
CA THR A 14 -8.85 -18.87 -26.31
C THR A 14 -9.83 -19.98 -26.66
N THR A 15 -9.53 -21.22 -26.28
CA THR A 15 -10.46 -22.36 -26.40
C THR A 15 -11.70 -22.21 -25.51
N LEU A 16 -11.65 -21.29 -24.54
CA LEU A 16 -12.79 -20.95 -23.71
C LEU A 16 -13.85 -20.20 -24.54
N PRO A 17 -15.14 -20.58 -24.43
CA PRO A 17 -16.21 -19.86 -25.10
C PRO A 17 -16.27 -18.41 -24.59
N SER A 18 -15.88 -17.48 -25.46
CA SER A 18 -15.93 -16.05 -25.15
C SER A 18 -17.33 -15.52 -25.41
N CYS A 19 -18.03 -15.13 -24.35
CA CYS A 19 -19.33 -14.48 -24.42
C CYS A 19 -19.19 -13.02 -24.91
N SER A 20 -18.69 -12.83 -26.13
CA SER A 20 -18.37 -11.50 -26.69
C SER A 20 -19.59 -10.59 -26.89
N LYS A 21 -20.81 -11.14 -26.81
CA LYS A 21 -22.08 -10.44 -27.07
C LYS A 21 -23.10 -10.54 -25.96
N GLN A 22 -22.71 -10.91 -24.73
CA GLN A 22 -23.67 -10.87 -23.61
C GLN A 22 -24.07 -9.41 -23.35
N LYS A 23 -25.34 -9.08 -23.61
CA LYS A 23 -25.93 -7.77 -23.29
C LYS A 23 -25.59 -7.48 -21.83
N ALA A 24 -24.99 -6.31 -21.60
CA ALA A 24 -24.57 -5.88 -20.28
C ALA A 24 -25.79 -5.85 -19.33
N ASN A 25 -25.93 -6.87 -18.50
CA ASN A 25 -26.99 -6.92 -17.51
C ASN A 25 -26.71 -5.84 -16.45
N VAL A 26 -27.58 -4.82 -16.41
CA VAL A 26 -27.43 -3.65 -15.53
C VAL A 26 -27.34 -4.08 -14.07
N LYS A 27 -28.09 -5.12 -13.65
CA LYS A 27 -28.06 -5.66 -12.29
C LYS A 27 -26.69 -6.24 -11.95
N ILE A 28 -26.06 -6.97 -12.88
CA ILE A 28 -24.73 -7.56 -12.68
C ILE A 28 -23.67 -6.44 -12.58
N LYS A 29 -23.75 -5.42 -13.43
CA LYS A 29 -22.84 -4.25 -13.37
C LYS A 29 -22.94 -3.52 -12.02
N GLN A 30 -24.16 -3.30 -11.53
CA GLN A 30 -24.39 -2.67 -10.22
C GLN A 30 -23.82 -3.53 -9.08
N LYS A 31 -24.06 -4.85 -9.11
CA LYS A 31 -23.50 -5.79 -8.11
C LYS A 31 -21.97 -5.76 -8.11
N LEU A 32 -21.32 -5.78 -9.27
CA LEU A 32 -19.85 -5.67 -9.38
C LEU A 32 -19.33 -4.35 -8.81
N LYS A 33 -20.03 -3.23 -9.06
CA LYS A 33 -19.67 -1.92 -8.48
C LYS A 33 -19.75 -1.95 -6.95
N GLN A 34 -20.80 -2.56 -6.39
CA GLN A 34 -20.94 -2.72 -4.94
C GLN A 34 -19.86 -3.61 -4.35
N LEU A 35 -19.50 -4.72 -5.00
CA LEU A 35 -18.41 -5.58 -4.54
C LEU A 35 -17.06 -4.85 -4.51
N LYS A 36 -16.75 -4.08 -5.55
CA LYS A 36 -15.55 -3.22 -5.57
C LYS A 36 -15.55 -2.20 -4.45
N TYR A 37 -16.69 -1.57 -4.17
CA TYR A 37 -16.82 -0.62 -3.07
C TYR A 37 -16.62 -1.29 -1.70
N ARG A 38 -17.22 -2.47 -1.48
CA ARG A 38 -17.04 -3.24 -0.24
C ARG A 38 -15.58 -3.66 -0.07
N GLN A 39 -14.93 -4.15 -1.12
CA GLN A 39 -13.52 -4.51 -1.10
C GLN A 39 -12.66 -3.31 -0.70
N LYS A 40 -12.87 -2.15 -1.33
CA LYS A 40 -12.19 -0.90 -0.98
C LYS A 40 -12.43 -0.53 0.48
N PHE A 41 -13.68 -0.56 0.95
CA PHE A 41 -14.04 -0.21 2.33
C PHE A 41 -13.31 -1.07 3.36
N TYR A 42 -13.28 -2.40 3.17
CA TYR A 42 -12.60 -3.29 4.11
C TYR A 42 -11.08 -3.18 4.01
N TYR A 43 -10.53 -2.97 2.82
CA TYR A 43 -9.10 -2.71 2.63
C TYR A 43 -8.69 -1.42 3.35
N ASP A 44 -9.37 -0.32 3.10
CA ASP A 44 -9.09 0.99 3.70
C ASP A 44 -9.27 0.98 5.23
N ARG A 45 -10.11 0.07 5.76
CA ARG A 45 -10.26 -0.12 7.22
C ARG A 45 -8.99 -0.70 7.85
N ALA A 46 -8.36 -1.67 7.21
CA ALA A 46 -7.18 -2.36 7.74
C ALA A 46 -5.85 -1.69 7.33
N ALA A 47 -5.84 -0.95 6.22
CA ALA A 47 -4.64 -0.35 5.65
C ALA A 47 -4.28 1.03 6.23
N LYS A 48 -4.94 1.49 7.30
CA LYS A 48 -4.61 2.76 7.96
C LYS A 48 -3.25 2.64 8.66
N LEU A 49 -2.22 3.18 8.02
CA LEU A 49 -0.93 3.43 8.64
C LEU A 49 -1.02 4.73 9.43
N TYR A 50 -0.29 4.81 10.54
CA TYR A 50 -0.22 6.04 11.32
C TYR A 50 0.51 7.10 10.51
N PRO A 51 -0.07 8.29 10.32
CA PRO A 51 0.61 9.37 9.60
C PRO A 51 1.88 9.72 10.38
N LEU A 52 3.02 9.65 9.70
CA LEU A 52 4.30 10.00 10.32
C LEU A 52 4.42 11.52 10.39
N VAL A 53 4.76 12.03 11.57
CA VAL A 53 5.04 13.46 11.75
C VAL A 53 6.54 13.69 11.53
N ARG A 54 6.89 14.89 11.06
CA ARG A 54 8.30 15.32 11.00
C ARG A 54 8.92 15.20 12.40
N ASP A 55 10.16 14.71 12.44
CA ASP A 55 10.94 14.45 13.65
C ASP A 55 10.49 13.25 14.50
N ASP A 56 9.53 12.44 14.04
CA ASP A 56 9.18 11.18 14.72
C ASP A 56 10.33 10.17 14.65
N VAL A 57 10.53 9.48 15.77
CA VAL A 57 11.50 8.39 15.89
C VAL A 57 10.87 7.09 15.39
N VAL A 58 11.45 6.56 14.33
CA VAL A 58 10.93 5.37 13.65
C VAL A 58 11.98 4.29 13.48
N ARG A 59 11.52 3.07 13.23
CA ARG A 59 12.36 1.93 12.89
C ARG A 59 12.14 1.56 11.42
N ILE A 60 13.22 1.36 10.70
CA ILE A 60 13.20 0.95 9.29
C ILE A 60 13.23 -0.58 9.23
N ASN A 61 12.41 -1.14 8.34
CA ASN A 61 12.49 -2.56 8.01
C ASN A 61 13.77 -2.84 7.19
N SER A 62 14.72 -3.52 7.81
CA SER A 62 15.88 -4.13 7.15
C SER A 62 15.56 -5.61 6.90
N ASP A 63 16.16 -6.24 5.88
CA ASP A 63 15.77 -7.54 5.29
C ASP A 63 15.31 -8.66 6.25
N GLU A 64 15.76 -8.65 7.50
CA GLU A 64 15.38 -9.63 8.51
C GLU A 64 14.81 -9.04 9.80
N ASN A 65 14.98 -7.73 10.07
CA ASN A 65 14.61 -7.13 11.37
C ASN A 65 14.27 -5.62 11.31
N TRP A 66 13.35 -5.19 12.18
CA TRP A 66 13.02 -3.78 12.48
C TRP A 66 14.05 -3.14 13.42
N SER A 67 15.32 -3.15 13.02
CA SER A 67 16.43 -2.83 13.93
C SER A 67 16.93 -1.39 13.81
N LYS A 68 16.86 -0.78 12.63
CA LYS A 68 17.51 0.53 12.38
C LYS A 68 16.61 1.69 12.81
N LYS A 69 17.02 2.40 13.88
CA LYS A 69 16.39 3.63 14.34
C LYS A 69 16.70 4.78 13.38
N ALA A 70 15.68 5.53 13.01
CA ALA A 70 15.80 6.68 12.11
C ALA A 70 14.81 7.78 12.50
N ILE A 71 15.08 9.00 12.04
CA ILE A 71 14.25 10.19 12.27
C ILE A 71 13.63 10.60 10.93
N VAL A 72 12.33 10.86 10.92
CA VAL A 72 11.59 11.34 9.75
C VAL A 72 11.98 12.80 9.46
N MET A 73 12.58 13.06 8.31
CA MET A 73 13.00 14.42 7.93
C MET A 73 11.94 15.19 7.13
N GLN A 74 11.41 14.58 6.07
CA GLN A 74 10.54 15.28 5.13
C GLN A 74 9.69 14.31 4.31
N GLU A 75 8.48 14.73 3.98
CA GLU A 75 7.64 14.10 2.96
C GLU A 75 8.12 14.48 1.55
N VAL A 76 8.36 13.49 0.69
CA VAL A 76 9.06 13.71 -0.61
C VAL A 76 8.10 13.74 -1.80
N ALA A 77 6.86 13.27 -1.67
CA ALA A 77 5.93 13.14 -2.80
C ALA A 77 4.48 12.87 -2.33
N PRO A 78 3.45 13.10 -3.16
CA PRO A 78 2.04 12.86 -2.82
C PRO A 78 1.66 11.40 -2.52
N ARG A 79 2.62 10.48 -2.54
CA ARG A 79 2.45 9.05 -2.25
C ARG A 79 3.30 8.71 -1.04
N SER A 80 2.77 9.00 0.16
CA SER A 80 3.12 8.44 1.48
C SER A 80 4.58 7.96 1.62
N SER A 81 5.53 8.79 1.20
CA SER A 81 6.96 8.45 1.13
C SER A 81 7.75 9.53 1.82
N HIS A 82 8.50 9.10 2.82
CA HIS A 82 9.25 9.96 3.72
C HIS A 82 10.75 9.67 3.57
N THR A 83 11.53 10.74 3.65
CA THR A 83 12.98 10.64 3.86
C THR A 83 13.22 10.41 5.35
N VAL A 84 13.92 9.34 5.68
CA VAL A 84 14.31 8.98 7.04
C VAL A 84 15.83 8.98 7.16
N LYS A 85 16.36 9.55 8.24
CA LYS A 85 17.79 9.59 8.53
C LYS A 85 18.13 8.65 9.67
N THR A 86 18.98 7.67 9.40
CA THR A 86 19.51 6.73 10.40
C THR A 86 20.52 7.43 11.31
N ASP A 87 20.75 6.89 12.51
CA ASP A 87 21.79 7.34 13.45
C ASP A 87 23.19 7.38 12.80
N ASP A 88 23.48 6.41 11.92
CA ASP A 88 24.70 6.32 11.12
C ASP A 88 24.86 7.43 10.06
N GLY A 89 23.97 8.42 10.04
CA GLY A 89 23.97 9.54 9.08
C GLY A 89 23.45 9.20 7.68
N GLN A 90 23.09 7.94 7.43
CA GLN A 90 22.56 7.49 6.14
C GLN A 90 21.11 7.97 5.93
N ILE A 91 20.83 8.43 4.71
CA ILE A 91 19.52 8.95 4.33
C ILE A 91 18.82 7.93 3.43
N PHE A 92 17.64 7.47 3.84
CA PHE A 92 16.82 6.53 3.09
C PHE A 92 15.49 7.14 2.68
N ARG A 93 15.01 6.77 1.49
CA ARG A 93 13.64 7.02 1.07
C ARG A 93 12.80 5.76 1.35
N ARG A 94 11.78 5.87 2.21
CA ARG A 94 10.89 4.75 2.56
C ARG A 94 9.42 5.15 2.46
N ASN A 95 8.55 4.16 2.28
CA ASN A 95 7.09 4.30 2.36
C ASN A 95 6.62 4.05 3.80
N GLU A 96 5.40 4.48 4.13
CA GLU A 96 4.80 4.28 5.45
C GLU A 96 4.74 2.80 5.87
N THR A 97 4.65 1.85 4.93
CA THR A 97 4.65 0.41 5.22
C THR A 97 6.04 -0.12 5.61
N GLY A 98 7.11 0.51 5.12
CA GLY A 98 8.49 0.13 5.40
C GLY A 98 9.06 0.76 6.69
N VAL A 99 8.22 1.46 7.45
CA VAL A 99 8.59 2.24 8.62
C VAL A 99 7.58 1.96 9.74
N THR A 100 8.04 1.75 10.97
CA THR A 100 7.18 1.60 12.14
C THR A 100 7.57 2.56 13.25
N ALA A 101 6.61 3.03 14.05
CA ALA A 101 6.91 3.86 15.20
C ALA A 101 7.80 3.10 16.19
N ALA A 102 8.83 3.75 16.74
CA ALA A 102 9.61 3.15 17.80
C ALA A 102 8.77 3.09 19.09
N TRP A 103 8.35 1.89 19.50
CA TRP A 103 7.70 1.70 20.79
C TRP A 103 8.62 2.18 21.93
N SER A 104 8.15 3.12 22.74
CA SER A 104 8.82 3.51 23.99
C SER A 104 8.55 2.46 25.06
N ASN A 105 9.49 1.56 25.31
CA ASN A 105 9.47 0.78 26.55
C ASN A 105 9.77 1.74 27.71
N GLY A 106 8.75 2.08 28.49
CA GLY A 106 8.92 2.94 29.66
C GLY A 106 7.62 3.58 30.15
N ARG A 107 6.64 2.78 30.60
CA ARG A 107 5.64 3.26 31.55
C ARG A 107 4.95 2.09 32.30
N ALA A 108 5.65 1.49 33.25
CA ALA A 108 5.05 0.75 34.36
C ALA A 108 6.11 0.47 35.46
N GLU A 109 6.57 1.54 36.11
CA GLU A 109 6.96 1.43 37.52
C GLU A 109 5.87 2.16 38.32
N ARG A 110 5.08 1.39 39.07
CA ARG A 110 4.43 1.76 40.33
C ARG A 110 3.91 0.51 41.00
#